data_AF-A0A378A0Y3-F1
#
_entry.id   AF-A0A378A0Y3-F1
#
_cell.length_a   1.000
_cell.length_b   1.000
_cell.length_c   1.000
_cell.angle_alpha   90.00
_cell.angle_beta   90.00
_cell.angle_gamma   90.00
#
_symmetry.space_group_name_H-M   'P 1'
#
loop_
_entity.id
_entity.type
_entity.pdbx_description
1 polymer ?
#
loop_
_entity_poly.entity_id
_entity_poly.type
_entity_poly.pdbx_seq_one_letter_code
_entity_poly.pdbx_strand_id
1 'polypeptide(L)'
;MVFQSGIPVVMAGLDVTHKAQILPADIERFRQIGNPVSTIVAELLDFFMAYHKDEKWGFDGAPLHDPCTIAWLLKPEIFTTIERWVGVETEGKYTQGMTVVDYYHLTGNRPNTTLMLDVDREAFVDLLAQRLAFYA
;
A
#
# COMPACT_ATOMS: atom_id res chain seq x y z
N MET A 1 20.37 5.55 -6.41
CA MET A 1 20.43 4.22 -5.72
C MET A 1 19.01 3.64 -5.55
N VAL A 2 18.88 2.34 -5.23
CA VAL A 2 17.68 1.46 -5.41
C VAL A 2 17.10 1.49 -6.83
N PHE A 3 16.40 2.55 -7.25
CA PHE A 3 15.80 2.66 -8.60
C PHE A 3 16.81 2.67 -9.75
N GLN A 4 18.09 2.93 -9.46
CA GLN A 4 19.21 2.87 -10.41
C GLN A 4 20.05 1.60 -10.26
N SER A 5 19.67 0.65 -9.39
CA SER A 5 20.53 -0.49 -9.03
C SER A 5 20.57 -1.61 -10.08
N GLY A 6 19.58 -1.67 -10.98
CA GLY A 6 19.41 -2.79 -11.91
C GLY A 6 18.76 -4.04 -11.28
N ILE A 7 18.51 -4.06 -9.96
CA ILE A 7 17.72 -5.09 -9.29
C ILE A 7 16.24 -4.84 -9.62
N PRO A 8 15.43 -5.88 -9.92
CA PRO A 8 13.98 -5.71 -10.10
C PRO A 8 13.33 -5.06 -8.88
N VAL A 9 12.61 -3.95 -9.10
CA VAL A 9 11.92 -3.19 -8.04
C VAL A 9 10.41 -3.29 -8.24
N VAL A 10 9.70 -3.46 -7.13
CA VAL A 10 8.24 -3.29 -7.06
C VAL A 10 7.93 -2.17 -6.08
N MET A 11 7.08 -1.23 -6.48
CA MET A 11 6.75 -0.05 -5.71
C MET A 11 5.24 -0.03 -5.38
N ALA A 12 4.94 -0.18 -4.08
CA ALA A 12 3.63 0.10 -3.50
C ALA A 12 3.58 1.60 -3.09
N GLY A 13 3.22 2.47 -4.05
CA GLY A 13 3.13 3.91 -3.84
C GLY A 13 1.83 4.37 -3.16
N LEU A 14 1.68 5.69 -2.99
CA LEU A 14 0.43 6.28 -2.49
C LEU A 14 -0.77 5.99 -3.39
N ASP A 15 -0.54 5.85 -4.71
CA ASP A 15 -1.55 5.52 -5.70
C ASP A 15 -2.34 4.24 -5.33
N VAL A 16 -1.65 3.18 -4.86
CA VAL A 16 -2.29 1.95 -4.40
C VAL A 16 -2.65 2.00 -2.92
N THR A 17 -1.77 2.52 -2.07
CA THR A 17 -1.94 2.38 -0.61
C THR A 17 -3.09 3.24 -0.08
N HIS A 18 -3.41 4.35 -0.73
CA HIS A 18 -4.62 5.14 -0.42
C HIS A 18 -5.94 4.40 -0.75
N LYS A 19 -5.89 3.34 -1.58
CA LYS A 19 -7.04 2.49 -1.88
C LYS A 19 -7.13 1.26 -0.98
N ALA A 20 -6.04 0.89 -0.31
CA ALA A 20 -5.99 -0.17 0.70
C ALA A 20 -6.53 0.29 2.07
N GLN A 21 -7.73 0.89 2.08
CA GLN A 21 -8.35 1.41 3.29
C GLN A 21 -9.00 0.30 4.12
N ILE A 22 -8.74 0.36 5.42
CA ILE A 22 -9.41 -0.43 6.45
C ILE A 22 -10.53 0.41 7.04
N LEU A 23 -11.75 -0.09 6.92
CA LEU A 23 -12.96 0.54 7.43
C LEU A 23 -13.21 0.09 8.89
N PRO A 24 -14.04 0.82 9.66
CA PRO A 24 -14.40 0.42 11.02
C PRO A 24 -14.95 -1.01 11.13
N ALA A 25 -15.74 -1.45 10.15
CA ALA A 25 -16.26 -2.81 10.10
C ALA A 25 -15.16 -3.87 9.92
N ASP A 26 -14.09 -3.55 9.19
CA ASP A 26 -12.96 -4.45 8.99
C ASP A 26 -12.14 -4.59 10.28
N ILE A 27 -11.99 -3.50 11.05
CA ILE A 27 -11.33 -3.54 12.37
C ILE A 27 -12.08 -4.46 13.32
N GLU A 28 -13.41 -4.33 13.39
CA GLU A 28 -14.24 -5.21 14.22
C GLU A 28 -14.18 -6.67 13.75
N ARG A 29 -14.14 -6.91 12.44
CA ARG A 29 -13.89 -8.25 11.89
C ARG A 29 -12.56 -8.81 12.36
N PHE A 30 -11.48 -8.04 12.36
CA PHE A 30 -10.18 -8.49 12.88
C PHE A 30 -10.24 -8.74 14.39
N ARG A 31 -10.91 -7.88 15.15
CA ARG A 31 -11.10 -8.03 16.60
C ARG A 31 -11.81 -9.35 16.94
N GLN A 32 -12.83 -9.70 16.16
CA GLN A 32 -13.65 -10.91 16.34
C GLN A 32 -12.90 -12.23 16.06
N ILE A 33 -11.72 -12.18 15.45
CA ILE A 33 -10.87 -13.39 15.28
C ILE A 33 -10.47 -13.97 16.64
N GLY A 34 -10.33 -13.13 17.67
CA GLY A 34 -10.30 -13.59 19.07
C GLY A 34 -8.97 -14.17 19.56
N ASN A 35 -7.84 -13.77 18.97
CA ASN A 35 -6.50 -14.10 19.49
C ASN A 35 -5.68 -12.84 19.84
N PRO A 36 -4.61 -12.96 20.66
CA PRO A 36 -3.85 -11.79 21.10
C PRO A 36 -3.25 -10.96 19.95
N VAL A 37 -2.84 -11.59 18.85
CA VAL A 37 -2.25 -10.88 17.70
C VAL A 37 -3.32 -10.09 16.96
N SER A 38 -4.49 -10.68 16.71
CA SER A 38 -5.61 -10.00 16.07
C SER A 38 -6.15 -8.83 16.90
N THR A 39 -6.16 -8.96 18.23
CA THR A 39 -6.50 -7.87 19.15
C THR A 39 -5.52 -6.71 19.02
N ILE A 40 -4.22 -6.97 19.07
CA ILE A 40 -3.20 -5.92 18.91
C ILE A 40 -3.32 -5.21 17.56
N VAL A 41 -3.56 -5.95 16.48
CA VAL A 41 -3.75 -5.33 15.15
C VAL A 41 -4.99 -4.45 15.11
N ALA A 42 -6.11 -4.88 15.70
CA ALA A 42 -7.30 -4.05 15.80
C ALA A 42 -7.04 -2.76 16.61
N GLU A 43 -6.32 -2.84 17.73
CA GLU A 43 -5.97 -1.67 18.55
C GLU A 43 -5.04 -0.68 17.83
N LEU A 44 -4.08 -1.17 17.04
CA LEU A 44 -3.24 -0.32 16.18
C LEU A 44 -4.09 0.41 15.12
N LEU A 45 -5.08 -0.26 14.55
CA LEU A 45 -5.97 0.31 13.55
C LEU A 45 -6.95 1.32 14.16
N ASP A 46 -7.45 1.09 15.37
CA ASP A 46 -8.23 2.06 16.12
C ASP A 46 -7.44 3.37 16.31
N PHE A 47 -6.16 3.25 16.68
CA PHE A 47 -5.27 4.41 16.78
C PHE A 47 -5.12 5.10 15.42
N PHE A 48 -4.80 4.37 14.35
CA PHE A 48 -4.63 4.99 13.03
C PHE A 48 -5.90 5.68 12.53
N MET A 49 -7.09 5.11 12.76
CA MET A 49 -8.37 5.73 12.42
C MET A 49 -8.57 7.08 13.11
N ALA A 50 -8.06 7.29 14.33
CA ALA A 50 -8.19 8.57 15.02
C ALA A 50 -7.37 9.70 14.36
N TYR A 51 -6.22 9.38 13.75
CA TYR A 51 -5.33 10.37 13.13
C TYR A 51 -5.51 10.52 11.62
N HIS A 52 -6.11 9.53 10.95
CA HIS A 52 -6.39 9.58 9.50
C HIS A 52 -7.78 10.14 9.16
N LYS A 53 -8.58 10.50 10.17
CA LYS A 53 -9.85 11.25 10.02
C LYS A 53 -9.67 12.73 9.66
N ASP A 54 -8.45 13.17 9.36
CA ASP A 54 -8.23 14.52 8.87
C ASP A 54 -8.96 14.69 7.53
N GLU A 55 -10.03 15.48 7.54
CA GLU A 55 -10.92 15.71 6.39
C GLU A 55 -10.16 16.18 5.14
N LYS A 56 -8.94 16.72 5.30
CA LYS A 56 -8.10 17.17 4.19
C LYS A 56 -7.79 16.06 3.16
N TRP A 57 -7.89 14.79 3.53
CA TRP A 57 -7.61 13.66 2.64
C TRP A 57 -8.86 12.99 2.07
N GLY A 58 -10.04 13.17 2.69
CA GLY A 58 -11.29 12.59 2.21
C GLY A 58 -11.33 11.06 2.19
N PHE A 59 -10.63 10.39 3.12
CA PHE A 59 -10.67 8.93 3.24
C PHE A 59 -11.86 8.44 4.08
N ASP A 60 -12.45 7.31 3.69
CA ASP A 60 -13.54 6.64 4.42
C ASP A 60 -12.99 5.74 5.56
N GLY A 61 -11.73 5.32 5.45
CA GLY A 61 -11.01 4.51 6.44
C GLY A 61 -9.51 4.81 6.48
N ALA A 62 -8.77 4.03 7.28
CA ALA A 62 -7.33 4.22 7.43
C ALA A 62 -6.58 3.45 6.32
N PRO A 63 -5.76 4.13 5.48
CA PRO A 63 -4.94 3.44 4.49
C PRO A 63 -3.86 2.60 5.18
N LEU A 64 -3.71 1.34 4.77
CA LEU A 64 -2.60 0.49 5.19
C LEU A 64 -1.52 0.42 4.12
N HIS A 65 -0.43 1.15 4.35
CA HIS A 65 0.66 1.27 3.38
C HIS A 65 1.53 0.01 3.31
N ASP A 66 2.31 -0.23 4.35
CA ASP A 66 3.35 -1.27 4.36
C ASP A 66 2.81 -2.70 4.12
N PRO A 67 1.63 -3.09 4.66
CA PRO A 67 1.07 -4.43 4.40
C PRO A 67 0.76 -4.71 2.92
N CYS A 68 0.65 -3.68 2.06
CA CYS A 68 0.52 -3.89 0.61
C CYS A 68 1.71 -4.67 0.02
N THR A 69 2.92 -4.48 0.56
CA THR A 69 4.11 -5.20 0.08
C THR A 69 4.04 -6.70 0.36
N ILE A 70 3.59 -7.08 1.56
CA ILE A 70 3.41 -8.49 1.95
C ILE A 70 2.22 -9.10 1.21
N ALA A 71 1.13 -8.36 1.07
CA ALA A 71 -0.02 -8.81 0.30
C ALA A 71 0.35 -9.08 -1.17
N TRP A 72 1.18 -8.23 -1.79
CA TRP A 72 1.67 -8.47 -3.15
C TRP A 72 2.51 -9.74 -3.27
N LEU A 73 3.36 -10.02 -2.28
CA LEU A 73 4.15 -11.27 -2.25
C LEU A 73 3.27 -12.52 -2.09
N LEU A 74 2.17 -12.41 -1.36
CA LEU A 74 1.28 -13.54 -1.08
C LEU A 74 0.21 -13.76 -2.15
N LYS A 75 -0.29 -12.68 -2.76
CA LYS A 75 -1.47 -12.68 -3.62
C LYS A 75 -1.39 -11.54 -4.66
N PRO A 76 -0.41 -11.56 -5.59
CA PRO A 76 -0.17 -10.45 -6.50
C PRO A 76 -1.36 -10.13 -7.42
N GLU A 77 -2.25 -11.09 -7.67
CA GLU A 77 -3.42 -10.93 -8.54
C GLU A 77 -4.49 -9.96 -8.02
N ILE A 78 -4.44 -9.57 -6.74
CA ILE A 78 -5.34 -8.54 -6.21
C ILE A 78 -4.85 -7.12 -6.54
N PHE A 79 -3.70 -6.97 -7.19
CA PHE A 79 -3.11 -5.67 -7.52
C PHE A 79 -3.15 -5.42 -9.04
N THR A 80 -3.52 -4.20 -9.42
CA THR A 80 -3.29 -3.71 -10.79
C THR A 80 -1.91 -3.09 -10.87
N THR A 81 -1.07 -3.58 -11.78
CA THR A 81 0.32 -3.12 -11.91
C THR A 81 0.70 -2.75 -13.34
N ILE A 82 1.70 -1.88 -13.48
CA ILE A 82 2.33 -1.55 -14.76
C ILE A 82 3.85 -1.49 -14.61
N GLU A 83 4.60 -1.81 -15.67
CA GLU A 83 6.04 -1.58 -15.71
C GLU A 83 6.35 -0.19 -16.28
N ARG A 84 7.07 0.65 -15.52
CA ARG A 84 7.48 2.00 -15.95
C ARG A 84 8.90 2.32 -15.51
N TRP A 85 9.45 3.34 -16.14
CA TRP A 85 10.66 3.97 -15.64
C TRP A 85 10.30 4.93 -14.50
N VAL A 86 11.09 4.88 -13.44
CA VAL A 86 10.99 5.74 -12.27
C VAL A 86 12.34 6.35 -11.97
N GLY A 87 12.38 7.68 -11.90
CA GLY A 87 13.47 8.47 -11.35
C GLY A 87 13.14 8.99 -9.95
N VAL A 88 14.15 9.31 -9.16
CA VAL A 88 13.98 10.01 -7.87
C VAL A 88 14.63 11.38 -7.97
N GLU A 89 13.87 12.43 -7.72
CA GLU A 89 14.35 13.81 -7.74
C GLU A 89 15.12 14.14 -6.46
N THR A 90 16.34 14.69 -6.60
CA THR A 90 17.24 14.94 -5.46
C THR A 90 17.84 16.35 -5.45
N GLU A 91 17.55 17.18 -6.44
CA GLU A 91 18.19 18.49 -6.63
C GLU A 91 17.18 19.65 -6.68
N GLY A 92 15.93 19.39 -7.04
CA GLY A 92 14.88 20.40 -7.21
C GLY A 92 14.52 21.16 -5.93
N LYS A 93 14.21 22.46 -6.07
CA LYS A 93 13.82 23.33 -4.94
C LYS A 93 12.54 22.87 -4.22
N TYR A 94 11.58 22.32 -4.97
CA TYR A 94 10.22 22.00 -4.48
C TYR A 94 9.85 20.52 -4.61
N THR A 95 10.71 19.69 -5.21
CA THR A 95 10.38 18.33 -5.66
C THR A 95 11.35 17.27 -5.16
N GLN A 96 12.30 17.63 -4.28
CA GLN A 96 13.16 16.64 -3.63
C GLN A 96 12.33 15.53 -2.98
N GLY A 97 12.69 14.27 -3.28
CA GLY A 97 11.98 13.07 -2.82
C GLY A 97 10.85 12.60 -3.73
N MET A 98 10.51 13.34 -4.80
CA MET A 98 9.50 12.91 -5.76
C MET A 98 9.97 11.66 -6.53
N THR A 99 9.06 10.68 -6.65
CA THR A 99 9.18 9.59 -7.61
C THR A 99 8.61 10.05 -8.95
N VAL A 100 9.48 10.34 -9.92
CA VAL A 100 9.09 10.76 -11.26
C VAL A 100 8.79 9.51 -12.08
N VAL A 101 7.51 9.18 -12.21
CA VAL A 101 7.02 8.06 -13.00
C VAL A 101 6.77 8.48 -14.44
N ASP A 102 7.43 7.84 -15.39
CA ASP A 102 7.16 8.05 -16.82
C ASP A 102 5.91 7.27 -17.27
N TYR A 103 4.74 7.66 -16.75
CA TYR A 103 3.50 6.91 -16.91
C TYR A 103 3.08 6.73 -18.38
N TYR A 104 3.35 7.73 -19.22
CA TYR A 104 2.92 7.80 -20.63
C TYR A 104 4.05 7.52 -21.64
N HIS A 105 5.19 6.99 -21.20
CA HIS A 105 6.33 6.64 -22.08
C HIS A 105 6.92 7.81 -22.87
N LEU A 106 7.10 8.96 -22.22
CA LEU A 106 7.56 10.20 -22.85
C LEU A 106 9.08 10.34 -22.89
N THR A 107 9.82 9.60 -22.05
CA THR A 107 11.25 9.84 -21.84
C THR A 107 12.16 8.98 -22.70
N GLY A 108 11.65 7.88 -23.26
CA GLY A 108 12.45 6.86 -23.94
C GLY A 108 13.29 5.99 -22.99
N ASN A 109 13.21 6.21 -21.67
CA ASN A 109 13.92 5.41 -20.69
C ASN A 109 13.32 3.99 -20.60
N ARG A 110 14.19 2.99 -20.42
CA ARG A 110 13.75 1.61 -20.20
C ARG A 110 13.06 1.49 -18.83
N PRO A 111 11.91 0.80 -18.74
CA PRO A 111 11.28 0.50 -17.44
C PRO A 111 12.25 -0.15 -16.45
N ASN A 112 12.18 0.27 -15.18
CA ASN A 112 13.01 -0.21 -14.08
C ASN A 112 12.18 -0.61 -12.84
N THR A 113 10.86 -0.48 -12.87
CA THR A 113 9.99 -0.71 -11.71
C THR A 113 8.62 -1.23 -12.13
N THR A 114 8.11 -2.21 -11.40
CA THR A 114 6.68 -2.57 -11.39
C THR A 114 5.95 -1.66 -10.38
N LEU A 115 5.06 -0.81 -10.88
CA LEU A 115 4.26 0.11 -10.08
C LEU A 115 2.90 -0.52 -9.77
N MET A 116 2.47 -0.45 -8.52
CA MET A 116 1.10 -0.76 -8.13
C MET A 116 0.22 0.48 -8.26
N LEU A 117 -0.88 0.38 -9.00
CA LEU A 117 -1.81 1.48 -9.24
C LEU A 117 -3.15 1.29 -8.52
N ASP A 118 -3.55 0.05 -8.33
CA ASP A 118 -4.84 -0.30 -7.74
C ASP A 118 -4.78 -1.61 -6.97
N VAL A 119 -5.74 -1.82 -6.08
CA VAL A 119 -5.88 -3.02 -5.25
C VAL A 119 -7.36 -3.37 -5.08
N ASP A 120 -7.69 -4.65 -5.21
CA ASP A 120 -8.95 -5.19 -4.71
C ASP A 120 -8.93 -5.14 -3.18
N ARG A 121 -9.55 -4.07 -2.65
CA ARG A 121 -9.60 -3.77 -1.22
C ARG A 121 -10.26 -4.88 -0.41
N GLU A 122 -11.34 -5.48 -0.92
CA GLU A 122 -12.05 -6.55 -0.21
C GLU A 122 -11.16 -7.79 -0.11
N ALA A 123 -10.52 -8.18 -1.22
CA ALA A 123 -9.59 -9.30 -1.22
C ALA A 123 -8.35 -9.04 -0.34
N PHE A 124 -7.90 -7.79 -0.22
CA PHE A 124 -6.83 -7.38 0.68
C PHE A 124 -7.23 -7.53 2.16
N VAL A 125 -8.44 -7.06 2.54
CA VAL A 125 -8.96 -7.24 3.91
C VAL A 125 -9.18 -8.71 4.23
N ASP A 126 -9.72 -9.48 3.29
CA ASP A 126 -9.90 -10.93 3.44
C ASP A 126 -8.57 -11.64 3.68
N LEU A 127 -7.53 -11.27 2.94
CA LEU A 127 -6.19 -11.80 3.13
C LEU A 127 -5.67 -11.49 4.54
N LEU A 128 -5.82 -10.24 5.01
CA LEU A 128 -5.41 -9.88 6.37
C LEU A 128 -6.15 -10.69 7.44
N ALA A 129 -7.48 -10.79 7.34
CA ALA A 129 -8.28 -11.58 8.28
C ALA A 129 -7.85 -13.06 8.28
N GLN A 130 -7.64 -13.64 7.09
CA GLN A 130 -7.16 -15.02 6.95
C GLN A 130 -5.80 -15.23 7.61
N ARG A 131 -4.86 -14.28 7.46
CA ARG A 131 -3.52 -14.40 8.06
C ARG A 131 -3.54 -14.19 9.56
N LEU A 132 -4.39 -13.30 10.08
CA LEU A 132 -4.55 -13.11 11.52
C LEU A 132 -5.16 -14.33 12.21
N ALA A 133 -6.02 -15.09 11.52
CA ALA A 133 -6.60 -16.33 12.04
C ALA A 133 -5.56 -17.45 12.26
N PHE A 134 -4.36 -17.36 11.69
CA PHE A 134 -3.27 -18.31 11.94
C PHE A 134 -2.84 -18.37 13.42
N TYR A 135 -3.02 -17.27 14.16
CA TYR A 135 -2.58 -17.13 15.55
C TYR A 135 -3.62 -17.56 16.59
N ALA A 136 -4.70 -18.23 16.14
CA ALA A 136 -5.72 -18.81 17.02
C ALA A 136 -5.22 -20.07 17.74
#